data_AF-A0A9D4DM83-F1
#
_entry.id   AF-A0A9D4DM83-F1
#
_cell.length_a   1.000
_cell.length_b   1.000
_cell.length_c   1.000
_cell.angle_alpha   90.00
_cell.angle_beta   90.00
_cell.angle_gamma   90.00
#
_symmetry.space_group_name_H-M   'P 1'
#
loop_
_entity.id
_entity.type
_entity.pdbx_description
1 polymer ?
#
loop_
_entity_poly.entity_id
_entity_poly.type
_entity_poly.pdbx_seq_one_letter_code
_entity_poly.pdbx_strand_id
1 'polypeptide(L)' 'MFALNCPLGIVNCFVDPCEIAQQNGCYGHPNAVCQSDYCGGCHARWYENGHIVICGTQSIG' A
#
# COMPACT_ATOMS: atom_id res chain seq x y z
N MET A 1 -15.02 11.12 -15.97
CA MET A 1 -14.93 11.00 -14.49
C MET A 1 -14.50 9.58 -14.19
N PHE A 2 -13.19 9.34 -14.06
CA PHE A 2 -12.68 8.00 -13.71
C PHE A 2 -12.79 7.86 -12.20
N ALA A 3 -13.95 7.39 -11.71
CA ALA A 3 -13.99 6.84 -10.37
C ALA A 3 -13.11 5.58 -10.41
N LEU A 4 -12.03 5.63 -9.62
CA LEU A 4 -11.21 4.49 -9.23
C LEU A 4 -12.14 3.29 -9.02
N ASN A 5 -12.05 2.27 -9.89
CA ASN A 5 -12.93 1.10 -9.78
C ASN A 5 -12.58 0.37 -8.49
N CYS A 6 -13.31 0.68 -7.42
CA CYS A 6 -13.21 0.01 -6.15
C CYS A 6 -14.57 -0.60 -5.77
N PRO A 7 -14.86 -1.84 -6.22
CA PRO A 7 -16.15 -2.49 -5.99
C PRO A 7 -16.42 -2.76 -4.49
N LEU A 8 -15.35 -2.88 -3.70
CA LEU A 8 -15.42 -3.12 -2.26
C LEU A 8 -15.66 -1.84 -1.44
N GLY A 9 -15.63 -0.66 -2.09
CA GLY A 9 -15.74 0.63 -1.44
C GLY A 9 -14.41 1.15 -0.87
N ILE A 10 -14.34 2.47 -0.71
CA ILE A 10 -13.19 3.15 -0.10
C ILE A 10 -13.39 3.17 1.41
N VAL A 11 -12.37 2.79 2.17
CA VAL A 11 -12.36 2.88 3.63
C VAL A 11 -11.53 4.07 4.12
N ASN A 12 -11.86 4.59 5.30
CA ASN A 12 -11.01 5.56 5.99
C ASN A 12 -10.22 4.84 7.08
N CYS A 13 -8.90 4.79 6.90
CA CYS A 13 -7.98 4.21 7.87
C CYS A 13 -7.69 5.19 9.00
N PHE A 14 -7.41 4.68 10.21
CA PHE A 14 -7.00 5.51 11.34
C PHE A 14 -5.60 6.13 11.16
N VAL A 15 -4.71 5.39 10.48
CA VAL A 15 -3.35 5.80 10.10
C VAL A 15 -3.15 5.49 8.63
N ASP A 16 -2.35 6.30 7.94
CA ASP A 16 -1.98 6.03 6.55
C ASP A 16 -1.20 4.70 6.46
N PRO A 17 -1.61 3.76 5.60
CA PRO A 17 -0.95 2.45 5.47
C PRO A 17 0.54 2.56 5.12
N CYS A 18 0.92 3.55 4.33
CA CYS A 18 2.31 3.77 3.97
C CYS A 18 3.13 4.35 5.12
N GLU A 19 2.55 5.17 6.00
CA GLU A 19 3.23 5.61 7.21
C GLU A 19 3.65 4.41 8.08
N ILE A 20 2.76 3.44 8.29
CA ILE A 20 3.07 2.20 9.03
C ILE A 20 4.07 1.34 8.24
N ALA A 21 3.86 1.15 6.93
CA ALA A 21 4.73 0.31 6.12
C ALA A 21 6.16 0.86 6.01
N GLN A 22 6.31 2.18 5.96
CA GLN A 22 7.61 2.86 5.92
C GLN A 22 8.40 2.66 7.21
N GLN A 23 7.75 2.47 8.36
CA GLN A 23 8.43 2.12 9.62
C GLN A 23 9.13 0.76 9.54
N ASN A 24 8.55 -0.19 8.81
CA ASN A 24 9.17 -1.50 8.56
C ASN A 24 10.12 -1.48 7.35
N GLY A 25 9.98 -0.50 6.47
CA GLY A 25 10.80 -0.32 5.27
C GLY A 25 10.63 -1.44 4.24
N CYS A 26 11.25 -1.25 3.07
CA CYS A 26 11.37 -2.28 2.05
C CYS A 26 12.83 -2.59 1.75
N TYR A 27 13.47 -3.36 2.62
CA TYR A 27 14.93 -3.61 2.54
C TYR A 27 15.39 -4.27 1.23
N GLY A 28 14.52 -5.06 0.58
CA GLY A 28 14.82 -5.68 -0.72
C GLY A 28 14.67 -4.74 -1.93
N HIS A 29 13.95 -3.63 -1.78
CA HIS A 29 13.69 -2.64 -2.83
C HIS A 29 13.84 -1.22 -2.27
N PRO A 30 15.07 -0.74 -2.07
CA PRO A 30 15.32 0.57 -1.44
C PRO A 30 14.79 1.75 -2.26
N ASN A 31 14.50 1.56 -3.55
CA ASN A 31 13.91 2.58 -4.42
C ASN A 31 12.40 2.42 -4.59
N ALA A 32 11.78 1.46 -3.90
CA ALA A 32 10.34 1.28 -3.97
C ALA A 32 9.61 2.46 -3.31
N VAL A 33 8.59 2.94 -4.00
CA VAL A 33 7.68 3.97 -3.52
C VAL A 33 6.44 3.29 -2.95
N CYS A 34 6.07 3.64 -1.73
CA CYS A 34 4.81 3.19 -1.15
C CYS A 34 3.65 4.05 -1.64
N GLN A 35 2.54 3.40 -1.97
CA GLN A 35 1.26 4.03 -2.31
C GLN A 35 0.16 3.39 -1.46
N SER A 36 -0.55 4.25 -0.72
CA SER A 36 -1.69 3.84 0.09
C SER A 36 -2.85 3.43 -0.80
N ASP A 37 -3.39 2.25 -0.52
CA ASP A 37 -4.62 1.78 -1.11
C ASP A 37 -5.69 1.60 -0.05
N TYR A 38 -6.80 2.28 -0.29
CA TYR A 38 -7.96 2.34 0.58
C TYR A 38 -9.13 1.50 0.04
N CYS A 39 -8.91 0.75 -1.04
CA CYS A 39 -9.94 -0.06 -1.65
C CYS A 39 -10.15 -1.37 -0.91
N GLY A 40 -11.33 -1.55 -0.31
CA GLY A 40 -11.67 -2.77 0.45
C GLY A 40 -10.89 -2.97 1.75
N GLY A 41 -9.99 -2.06 2.09
CA GLY A 41 -9.14 -2.15 3.27
C GLY A 41 -8.00 -1.13 3.27
N CYS A 42 -7.17 -1.19 4.30
CA CYS A 42 -5.99 -0.36 4.51
C CYS A 42 -4.75 -1.11 4.05
N HIS A 43 -4.31 -0.86 2.81
CA HIS A 43 -3.22 -1.61 2.19
C HIS A 43 -2.07 -0.68 1.81
N ALA A 44 -0.85 -1.12 2.06
CA ALA A 44 0.35 -0.44 1.59
C ALA A 44 0.88 -1.16 0.35
N ARG A 45 0.84 -0.54 -0.82
CA ARG A 45 1.41 -1.12 -2.03
C ARG A 45 2.75 -0.50 -2.35
N TRP A 46 3.76 -1.32 -2.59
CA TRP A 46 5.09 -0.87 -2.95
C TRP A 46 5.30 -1.00 -4.46
N TYR A 47 5.86 0.04 -5.06
CA TYR A 47 6.09 0.12 -6.49
C TYR A 47 7.54 0.50 -6.78
N GLU A 48 8.22 -0.27 -7.63
CA GLU A 48 9.55 0.06 -8.15
C GLU A 48 9.49 0.04 -9.68
N ASN A 49 9.92 1.12 -10.33
CA ASN A 49 9.84 1.28 -11.79
C ASN A 49 8.43 1.06 -12.38
N GLY A 50 7.37 1.39 -11.62
CA GLY A 50 5.98 1.21 -12.04
C GLY A 50 5.43 -0.21 -11.86
N HIS A 51 6.21 -1.15 -11.32
CA HIS A 51 5.77 -2.51 -11.02
C HIS A 51 5.58 -2.72 -9.51
N ILE A 52 4.56 -3.49 -9.14
CA ILE A 52 4.34 -3.87 -7.74
C ILE A 52 5.51 -4.77 -7.29
N VAL A 53 6.10 -4.43 -6.16
CA VAL A 53 7.11 -5.24 -5.48
C VAL A 53 6.56 -5.73 -4.14
N ILE A 54 6.92 -6.97 -3.78
CA ILE A 54 6.50 -7.55 -2.51
C ILE A 54 7.59 -7.27 -1.48
N CYS A 55 7.34 -6.27 -0.65
CA CYS A 55 8.12 -6.04 0.55
C CYS A 55 7.63 -7.01 1.64
N GLY A 56 8.57 -7.56 2.42
CA GLY A 56 8.32 -8.62 3.42
C GLY A 56 7.04 -8.43 4.25
N THR A 57 6.38 -9.56 4.51
CA THR A 57 5.09 -9.79 5.17
C THR A 57 4.34 -8.55 5.68
N GLN A 58 3.42 -8.04 4.85
CA GLN A 58 2.15 -7.49 5.32
C GLN A 58 1.28 -8.63 5.84
N SER A 59 1.65 -9.21 6.98
CA SER A 59 0.74 -10.02 7.78
C SER A 59 -0.08 -9.06 8.62
N ILE A 60 -1.19 -8.59 8.05
CA ILE A 60 -2.32 -8.18 8.87
C ILE A 60 -2.80 -9.44 9.59
N GLY A 61 -2.64 -9.46 10.92
CA GLY A 61 -3.31 -10.44 11.77
C GLY A 61 -4.81 -10.24 11.76
#